data_AF-A0A1Q8DT71-F1
#
_entry.id   AF-A0A1Q8DT71-F1
#
_cell.length_a   1.000
_cell.length_b   1.000
_cell.length_c   1.000
_cell.angle_alpha   90.00
_cell.angle_beta   90.00
_cell.angle_gamma   90.00
#
_symmetry.space_group_name_H-M   'P 1'
#
loop_
_entity.id
_entity.type
_entity.pdbx_description
1 polymer ?
#
loop_
_entity_poly.entity_id
_entity_poly.type
_entity_poly.pdbx_seq_one_letter_code
_entity_poly.pdbx_strand_id
1 'polypeptide(L)'
;MFDNKEHRYTPAKAREWAVELLESGINGEQYQRGRWQALKQQDYPVERAYKFIQLCKLGEIDTYPTANDAFTVACQNCGMRGDVKRDWKHEVVYETANRIGWGKLASATEYFFKTFHQVYEQVVAEHKAGKTFVIPESHQVAYEHTPVQPDSPFNAKLDDFFKQFGSKAV
;
A
#
# COMPACT_ATOMS: atom_id res chain seq x y z
N MET A 1 -33.83 -23.11 -6.06
CA MET A 1 -34.98 -22.22 -6.36
C MET A 1 -34.44 -20.80 -6.31
N PHE A 2 -33.97 -20.27 -7.45
CA PHE A 2 -33.57 -18.87 -7.52
C PHE A 2 -34.84 -18.07 -7.72
N ASP A 3 -35.40 -17.52 -6.64
CA ASP A 3 -36.52 -16.59 -6.75
C ASP A 3 -36.10 -15.42 -7.63
N ASN A 4 -36.69 -15.39 -8.82
CA ASN A 4 -36.57 -14.33 -9.80
C ASN A 4 -37.17 -13.05 -9.19
N LYS A 5 -36.35 -12.29 -8.47
CA LYS A 5 -36.74 -10.97 -7.97
C LYS A 5 -36.62 -9.96 -9.13
N GLU A 6 -37.62 -9.96 -10.00
CA GLU A 6 -37.79 -9.06 -11.16
C GLU A 6 -37.71 -7.56 -10.81
N HIS A 7 -37.70 -7.19 -9.52
CA HIS A 7 -37.64 -5.82 -9.04
C HIS A 7 -36.27 -5.41 -8.46
N ARG A 8 -35.24 -6.28 -8.48
CA ARG A 8 -33.93 -5.96 -7.87
C ARG A 8 -33.07 -5.00 -8.69
N TYR A 9 -33.29 -4.90 -10.02
CA TYR A 9 -32.44 -4.13 -10.94
C TYR A 9 -33.26 -3.21 -11.84
N THR A 10 -33.89 -2.19 -11.27
CA THR A 10 -34.62 -1.18 -12.05
C THR A 10 -33.67 -0.08 -12.57
N PRO A 11 -34.00 0.60 -13.68
CA PRO A 11 -33.23 1.75 -14.14
C PRO A 11 -33.10 2.87 -13.10
N ALA A 12 -34.13 3.05 -12.25
CA ALA A 12 -34.09 4.03 -11.16
C ALA A 12 -33.02 3.66 -10.12
N LYS A 13 -32.95 2.39 -9.71
CA LYS A 13 -31.95 1.90 -8.76
C LYS A 13 -30.53 1.97 -9.33
N ALA A 14 -30.38 1.70 -10.62
CA ALA A 14 -29.10 1.86 -11.32
C ALA A 14 -28.62 3.32 -11.35
N ARG A 15 -29.54 4.29 -11.49
CA ARG A 15 -29.21 5.72 -11.43
C ARG A 15 -28.81 6.15 -10.02
N GLU A 16 -29.52 5.71 -8.99
CA GLU A 16 -29.14 5.97 -7.58
C GLU A 16 -27.74 5.46 -7.28
N TRP A 17 -27.43 4.22 -7.70
CA TRP A 17 -26.10 3.65 -7.57
C TRP A 17 -25.03 4.44 -8.32
N ALA A 18 -25.32 4.87 -9.55
CA ALA A 18 -24.37 5.63 -10.34
C ALA A 18 -24.01 6.97 -9.65
N VAL A 19 -25.00 7.69 -9.12
CA VAL A 19 -24.77 8.95 -8.38
C VAL A 19 -23.94 8.69 -7.12
N GLU A 20 -24.35 7.75 -6.28
CA GLU A 20 -23.63 7.44 -5.04
C GLU A 20 -22.19 6.99 -5.29
N LEU A 21 -21.94 6.18 -6.32
CA LEU A 21 -20.58 5.72 -6.66
C LEU A 21 -19.72 6.86 -7.20
N LEU A 22 -20.27 7.75 -8.04
CA LEU A 22 -19.55 8.92 -8.54
C LEU A 22 -19.20 9.90 -7.42
N GLU A 23 -20.14 10.16 -6.50
CA GLU A 23 -19.92 11.06 -5.36
C GLU A 23 -19.01 10.46 -4.28
N SER A 24 -18.89 9.13 -4.24
CA SER A 24 -18.12 8.45 -3.19
C SER A 24 -16.60 8.65 -3.27
N GLY A 25 -16.09 9.09 -4.42
CA GLY A 25 -14.66 9.29 -4.69
C GLY A 25 -13.83 8.00 -4.77
N ILE A 26 -14.47 6.83 -4.92
CA ILE A 26 -13.74 5.56 -5.03
C ILE A 26 -13.01 5.46 -6.38
N ASN A 27 -11.78 4.94 -6.35
CA ASN A 27 -11.00 4.68 -7.55
C ASN A 27 -11.21 3.25 -8.09
N GLY A 28 -10.63 2.96 -9.27
CA GLY A 28 -10.79 1.66 -9.93
C GLY A 28 -10.30 0.47 -9.10
N GLU A 29 -9.26 0.64 -8.29
CA GLU A 29 -8.72 -0.42 -7.44
C GLU A 29 -9.66 -0.73 -6.26
N GLN A 30 -10.14 0.30 -5.57
CA GLN A 30 -11.15 0.19 -4.51
C GLN A 30 -12.43 -0.47 -5.03
N TYR A 31 -12.82 -0.17 -6.27
CA TYR A 31 -13.95 -0.81 -6.92
C TYR A 31 -13.75 -2.32 -7.12
N GLN A 32 -12.60 -2.77 -7.67
CA GLN A 32 -12.34 -4.20 -7.85
C GLN A 32 -12.27 -4.95 -6.50
N ARG A 33 -11.76 -4.30 -5.45
CA ARG A 33 -11.74 -4.87 -4.10
C ARG A 33 -13.15 -5.04 -3.52
N GLY A 34 -13.98 -4.01 -3.60
CA GLY A 34 -15.36 -4.10 -3.14
C GLY A 34 -16.12 -5.23 -3.85
N ARG A 35 -15.87 -5.44 -5.15
CA ARG A 35 -16.37 -6.61 -5.89
C ARG A 35 -15.89 -7.93 -5.32
N TRP A 36 -14.58 -8.07 -5.08
CA TRP A 36 -14.01 -9.29 -4.52
C TRP A 36 -14.56 -9.58 -3.11
N GLN A 37 -14.66 -8.57 -2.25
CA GLN A 37 -15.19 -8.71 -0.88
C GLN A 37 -16.68 -9.08 -0.89
N ALA A 38 -17.49 -8.41 -1.72
CA ALA A 38 -18.92 -8.72 -1.87
C ALA A 38 -19.16 -10.17 -2.30
N LEU A 39 -18.31 -10.71 -3.19
CA LEU A 39 -18.39 -12.10 -3.64
C LEU A 39 -17.95 -13.09 -2.54
N LYS A 40 -16.93 -12.73 -1.75
CA LYS A 40 -16.40 -13.59 -0.68
C LYS A 40 -17.29 -13.64 0.56
N GLN A 41 -17.93 -12.53 0.93
CA GLN A 41 -18.74 -12.42 2.14
C GLN A 41 -20.18 -12.92 1.97
N GLN A 42 -20.52 -13.55 0.83
CA GLN A 42 -21.87 -14.04 0.48
C GLN A 42 -22.99 -12.98 0.53
N ASP A 43 -22.66 -11.70 0.67
CA ASP A 43 -23.60 -10.57 0.68
C ASP A 43 -24.05 -10.17 -0.74
N TYR A 44 -23.97 -11.09 -1.69
CA TYR A 44 -24.29 -10.87 -3.10
C TYR A 44 -25.76 -11.23 -3.42
N PRO A 45 -26.52 -10.35 -4.10
CA PRO A 45 -26.14 -9.01 -4.53
C PRO A 45 -26.20 -8.01 -3.37
N VAL A 46 -25.20 -7.10 -3.31
CA VAL A 46 -25.22 -6.00 -2.34
C VAL A 46 -26.38 -5.09 -2.71
N GLU A 47 -27.36 -4.93 -1.82
CA GLU A 47 -28.64 -4.27 -2.18
C GLU A 47 -28.59 -2.73 -2.14
N ARG A 48 -27.55 -2.14 -1.56
CA ARG A 48 -27.38 -0.69 -1.37
C ARG A 48 -25.98 -0.24 -1.77
N ALA A 49 -25.90 0.85 -2.55
CA ALA A 49 -24.62 1.42 -2.99
C ALA A 49 -23.74 1.81 -1.81
N TYR A 50 -24.28 2.47 -0.78
CA TYR A 50 -23.59 2.72 0.49
C TYR A 50 -22.83 1.51 1.06
N LYS A 51 -23.47 0.33 1.15
CA LYS A 51 -22.82 -0.89 1.68
C LYS A 51 -21.69 -1.35 0.77
N PHE A 52 -21.88 -1.24 -0.55
CA PHE A 52 -20.83 -1.57 -1.52
C PHE A 52 -19.65 -0.58 -1.43
N ILE A 53 -19.93 0.71 -1.27
CA ILE A 53 -18.91 1.75 -1.06
C ILE A 53 -18.13 1.47 0.23
N GLN A 54 -18.78 1.02 1.30
CA GLN A 54 -18.09 0.59 2.51
C GLN A 54 -17.14 -0.59 2.23
N LEU A 55 -17.55 -1.59 1.46
CA LEU A 55 -16.67 -2.70 1.03
C LEU A 55 -15.50 -2.20 0.15
N CYS A 56 -15.75 -1.23 -0.74
CA CYS A 56 -14.70 -0.60 -1.55
C CYS A 56 -13.67 0.15 -0.69
N LYS A 57 -14.12 0.76 0.41
CA LYS A 57 -13.28 1.51 1.36
C LYS A 57 -12.74 0.65 2.49
N LEU A 58 -13.23 -0.58 2.65
CA LEU A 58 -12.79 -1.49 3.70
C LEU A 58 -11.37 -1.95 3.40
N GLY A 59 -10.44 -1.38 4.15
CA GLY A 59 -9.01 -1.47 3.87
C GLY A 59 -8.62 -0.50 2.78
N GLU A 60 -8.66 0.83 3.04
CA GLU A 60 -7.58 1.68 2.52
C GLU A 60 -6.29 0.88 2.65
N ILE A 61 -5.48 0.82 1.58
CA ILE A 61 -4.15 0.25 1.74
C ILE A 61 -3.55 1.05 2.89
N ASP A 62 -3.29 0.41 4.02
CA ASP A 62 -2.45 1.01 5.03
C ASP A 62 -1.11 1.13 4.29
N THR A 63 -0.85 2.30 3.71
CA THR A 63 0.40 2.60 3.00
C THR A 63 1.57 2.53 3.98
N TYR A 64 1.24 2.54 5.28
CA TYR A 64 2.12 2.34 6.39
C TYR A 64 2.57 0.88 6.48
N PRO A 65 3.87 0.63 6.62
CA PRO A 65 4.38 -0.70 6.97
C PRO A 65 3.70 -1.25 8.22
N THR A 66 3.63 -2.57 8.36
CA THR A 66 3.22 -3.16 9.65
C THR A 66 4.19 -2.73 10.74
N ALA A 67 3.74 -2.66 12.00
CA ALA A 67 4.62 -2.26 13.09
C ALA A 67 5.86 -3.16 13.23
N ASN A 68 5.73 -4.46 12.95
CA ASN A 68 6.86 -5.40 12.94
C ASN A 68 7.87 -5.09 11.82
N ASP A 69 7.38 -4.82 10.60
CA ASP A 69 8.24 -4.46 9.48
C ASP A 69 8.92 -3.11 9.72
N ALA A 70 8.16 -2.13 10.20
CA ALA A 70 8.67 -0.82 10.60
C ALA A 70 9.77 -0.93 11.67
N PHE A 71 9.56 -1.78 12.68
CA PHE A 71 10.55 -2.02 13.75
C PHE A 71 11.82 -2.65 13.17
N THR A 72 11.66 -3.67 12.33
CA THR A 72 12.79 -4.36 11.69
C THR A 72 13.61 -3.40 10.83
N VAL A 73 12.95 -2.62 9.98
CA VAL A 73 13.58 -1.60 9.12
C VAL A 73 14.27 -0.53 9.97
N ALA A 74 13.64 -0.07 11.04
CA ALA A 74 14.23 0.94 11.92
C ALA A 74 15.48 0.43 12.63
N CYS A 75 15.44 -0.77 13.21
CA CYS A 75 16.58 -1.39 13.88
C CYS A 75 17.74 -1.64 12.91
N GLN A 76 17.45 -2.16 11.71
CA GLN A 76 18.46 -2.37 10.67
C GLN A 76 19.15 -1.07 10.26
N ASN A 77 18.38 -0.03 9.91
CA ASN A 77 18.93 1.25 9.47
C ASN A 77 19.69 1.97 10.60
N CYS A 78 19.21 1.90 11.84
CA CYS A 78 19.91 2.48 12.98
C CYS A 78 21.21 1.74 13.33
N GLY A 79 21.26 0.43 13.11
CA GLY A 79 22.45 -0.41 13.35
C GLY A 79 23.57 -0.24 12.33
N MET A 80 23.31 0.36 11.16
CA MET A 80 24.31 0.60 10.12
C MET A 80 25.35 1.63 10.57
N ARG A 81 26.64 1.27 10.45
CA ARG A 81 27.79 2.11 10.80
C ARG A 81 28.48 2.66 9.55
N GLY A 82 29.08 3.84 9.67
CA GLY A 82 29.76 4.54 8.57
C GLY A 82 28.79 5.36 7.71
N ASP A 83 29.30 5.88 6.60
CA ASP A 83 28.52 6.68 5.65
C ASP A 83 27.77 5.76 4.68
N VAL A 84 26.79 5.04 5.23
CA VAL A 84 25.96 4.08 4.50
C VAL A 84 24.58 4.69 4.27
N LYS A 85 24.11 4.56 3.04
CA LYS A 85 22.76 4.99 2.65
C LYS A 85 21.72 4.10 3.32
N ARG A 86 20.74 4.71 3.97
CA ARG A 86 19.68 4.05 4.74
C ARG A 86 18.39 4.05 3.96
N ASP A 87 17.75 2.89 3.85
CA ASP A 87 16.50 2.71 3.13
C ASP A 87 15.35 2.62 4.13
N TRP A 88 14.74 3.77 4.42
CA TRP A 88 13.73 3.91 5.47
C TRP A 88 12.34 3.40 5.07
N LYS A 89 12.11 3.10 3.79
CA LYS A 89 10.84 2.63 3.19
C LYS A 89 9.61 3.55 3.34
N HIS A 90 9.47 4.28 4.45
CA HIS A 90 8.38 5.21 4.71
C HIS A 90 8.80 6.28 5.73
N GLU A 91 8.31 7.52 5.56
CA GLU A 91 8.62 8.66 6.43
C GLU A 91 8.22 8.47 7.91
N VAL A 92 7.10 7.77 8.19
CA VAL A 92 6.70 7.46 9.58
C VAL A 92 7.70 6.56 10.30
N VAL A 93 8.41 5.68 9.58
CA VAL A 93 9.43 4.78 10.18
C VAL A 93 10.65 5.60 10.59
N TYR A 94 11.08 6.51 9.71
CA TYR A 94 12.16 7.45 9.98
C TYR A 94 11.84 8.37 11.17
N GLU A 95 10.65 8.97 11.18
CA GLU A 95 10.21 9.84 12.27
C GLU A 95 10.11 9.08 13.60
N THR A 96 9.56 7.86 13.57
CA THR A 96 9.50 6.99 14.77
C THR A 96 10.91 6.73 15.31
N ALA A 97 11.88 6.45 14.43
CA ALA A 97 13.27 6.25 14.82
C ALA A 97 13.92 7.51 15.40
N ASN A 98 13.60 8.70 14.87
CA ASN A 98 14.07 9.98 15.41
C ASN A 98 13.53 10.24 16.82
N ARG A 99 12.25 9.99 17.07
CA ARG A 99 11.63 10.20 18.40
C ARG A 99 12.20 9.27 19.45
N ILE A 100 12.47 8.02 19.09
CA ILE A 100 13.03 7.03 20.01
C ILE A 100 14.52 7.27 20.25
N GLY A 101 15.24 7.61 19.18
CA GLY A 101 16.68 7.77 19.15
C GLY A 101 17.39 6.56 18.55
N TRP A 102 18.25 6.82 17.57
CA TRP A 102 18.88 5.78 16.75
C TRP A 102 19.78 4.86 17.56
N GLY A 103 20.50 5.39 18.55
CA GLY A 103 21.37 4.57 19.40
C GLY A 103 20.61 3.50 20.18
N LYS A 104 19.38 3.78 20.62
CA LYS A 104 18.54 2.81 21.34
C LYS A 104 18.04 1.71 20.40
N LEU A 105 17.66 2.08 19.17
CA LEU A 105 17.20 1.14 18.15
C LEU A 105 18.33 0.28 17.58
N ALA A 106 19.55 0.82 17.48
CA ALA A 106 20.73 0.07 17.06
C ALA A 106 21.06 -1.10 18.00
N SER A 107 20.70 -0.99 19.28
CA SER A 107 20.88 -2.04 20.29
C SER A 107 19.55 -2.67 20.74
N ALA A 108 18.46 -2.43 20.02
CA ALA A 108 17.15 -2.90 20.43
C ALA A 108 17.02 -4.42 20.25
N THR A 109 16.30 -5.03 21.18
CA THR A 109 15.87 -6.44 21.11
C THR A 109 14.35 -6.47 21.04
N GLU A 110 13.77 -7.66 20.84
CA GLU A 110 12.30 -7.87 20.82
C GLU A 110 11.57 -7.26 22.03
N TYR A 111 12.21 -7.18 23.19
CA TYR A 111 11.64 -6.54 24.38
C TYR A 111 11.32 -5.04 24.18
N PHE A 112 12.01 -4.39 23.24
CA PHE A 112 11.81 -2.98 22.93
C PHE A 112 10.68 -2.74 21.93
N PHE A 113 10.18 -3.80 21.27
CA PHE A 113 9.11 -3.71 20.27
C PHE A 113 7.86 -3.02 20.81
N LYS A 114 7.47 -3.30 22.06
CA LYS A 114 6.29 -2.69 22.68
C LYS A 114 6.39 -1.15 22.73
N THR A 115 7.56 -0.64 23.11
CA THR A 115 7.82 0.81 23.15
C THR A 115 7.83 1.39 21.73
N PHE A 116 8.46 0.69 20.79
CA PHE A 116 8.44 1.10 19.39
C PHE A 116 7.03 1.19 18.84
N HIS A 117 6.22 0.15 19.03
CA HIS A 117 4.83 0.07 18.57
C HIS A 117 3.99 1.24 19.08
N GLN A 118 4.12 1.61 20.35
CA GLN A 118 3.39 2.74 20.92
C GLN A 118 3.74 4.07 20.23
N VAL A 119 5.01 4.32 19.97
CA VAL A 119 5.45 5.55 19.28
C VAL A 119 5.05 5.50 17.81
N TYR A 120 5.17 4.35 17.16
CA TYR A 120 4.81 4.14 15.76
C TYR A 120 3.32 4.45 15.51
N GLU A 121 2.42 3.90 16.32
CA GLU A 121 0.98 4.16 16.22
C GLU A 121 0.65 5.65 16.40
N GLN A 122 1.36 6.37 17.29
CA GLN A 122 1.21 7.81 17.44
C GLN A 122 1.65 8.56 16.18
N VAL A 123 2.80 8.19 15.60
CA VAL A 123 3.32 8.82 14.38
C VAL A 123 2.39 8.56 13.19
N VAL A 124 1.87 7.34 13.05
CA VAL A 124 0.88 6.99 12.02
C VAL A 124 -0.40 7.81 12.20
N ALA A 125 -0.91 7.95 13.43
CA ALA A 125 -2.09 8.77 13.70
C ALA A 125 -1.88 10.25 13.36
N GLU A 126 -0.71 10.82 13.69
CA GLU A 126 -0.35 12.19 13.32
C GLU A 126 -0.24 12.37 11.80
N HIS A 127 0.35 11.41 11.09
CA HIS A 127 0.45 11.44 9.64
C HIS A 127 -0.94 11.33 8.98
N LYS A 128 -1.81 10.44 9.48
CA LYS A 128 -3.22 10.34 9.07
C LYS A 128 -3.99 11.64 9.33
N ALA A 129 -3.60 12.41 10.34
CA ALA A 129 -4.15 13.74 10.64
C ALA A 129 -3.57 14.87 9.76
N GLY A 130 -2.70 14.56 8.81
CA GLY A 130 -2.14 15.50 7.84
C GLY A 130 -0.78 16.09 8.22
N LYS A 131 -0.11 15.58 9.26
CA LYS A 131 1.27 15.96 9.57
C LYS A 131 2.23 15.34 8.57
N THR A 132 3.14 16.14 8.02
CA THR A 132 4.16 15.69 7.06
C THR A 132 5.48 15.38 7.74
N PHE A 133 6.15 14.31 7.32
CA PHE A 133 7.48 13.95 7.78
C PHE A 133 8.44 13.89 6.59
N VAL A 134 9.67 14.36 6.74
CA VAL A 134 10.64 14.42 5.64
C VAL A 134 11.83 13.55 5.97
N ILE A 135 12.16 12.61 5.08
CA ILE A 135 13.42 11.88 5.11
C ILE A 135 14.47 12.77 4.41
N PRO A 136 15.56 13.21 5.06
CA PRO A 136 16.57 14.04 4.43
C PRO A 136 17.16 13.42 3.16
N GLU A 137 17.40 14.24 2.13
CA GLU A 137 17.88 13.80 0.81
C GLU A 137 19.22 13.06 0.82
N SER A 138 20.05 13.24 1.84
CA SER A 138 21.26 12.43 2.07
C SER A 138 20.98 10.92 2.16
N HIS A 139 19.71 10.52 2.31
CA HIS A 139 19.28 9.13 2.48
C HIS A 139 18.31 8.64 1.38
N GLN A 140 17.96 9.43 0.37
CA GLN A 140 16.98 9.02 -0.67
C GLN A 140 17.63 8.58 -2.00
N VAL A 141 17.07 7.57 -2.65
CA VAL A 141 17.45 7.15 -4.03
C VAL A 141 16.73 8.05 -5.03
N ALA A 142 17.48 8.73 -5.89
CA ALA A 142 16.94 9.32 -7.11
C ALA A 142 16.52 8.17 -8.05
N TYR A 143 15.23 8.07 -8.33
CA TYR A 143 14.70 7.10 -9.30
C TYR A 143 14.88 7.69 -10.71
N GLU A 144 16.06 7.51 -11.29
CA GLU A 144 16.29 7.88 -12.69
C GLU A 144 15.75 6.78 -13.60
N HIS A 145 14.58 7.01 -14.20
CA HIS A 145 14.15 6.26 -15.39
C HIS A 145 15.05 6.67 -16.57
N THR A 146 16.20 6.03 -16.72
CA THR A 146 16.89 6.01 -18.00
C THR A 146 16.21 4.95 -18.88
N PRO A 147 15.56 5.32 -19.99
CA PRO A 147 15.05 4.33 -20.95
C PRO A 147 16.21 3.45 -21.39
N VAL A 148 16.00 2.13 -21.46
CA VAL A 148 17.02 1.20 -21.98
C VAL A 148 17.35 1.62 -23.40
N GLN A 149 18.59 2.06 -23.62
CA GLN A 149 19.03 2.43 -24.96
C GLN A 149 19.13 1.18 -25.84
N PRO A 150 18.76 1.26 -27.13
CA PRO A 150 18.67 0.09 -28.02
C PRO A 150 19.98 -0.69 -28.18
N ASP A 151 21.11 0.00 -27.99
CA ASP A 151 22.49 -0.50 -28.08
C ASP A 151 23.06 -1.01 -26.75
N SER A 152 22.27 -0.97 -25.66
CA SER A 152 22.70 -1.48 -24.38
C SER A 152 22.89 -3.00 -24.44
N PRO A 153 24.00 -3.55 -23.89
CA PRO A 153 24.18 -5.00 -23.76
C PRO A 153 23.09 -5.65 -22.89
N PHE A 154 22.30 -4.88 -22.15
CA PHE A 154 21.12 -5.35 -21.44
C PHE A 154 19.94 -5.65 -22.37
N ASN A 155 19.84 -4.95 -23.51
CA ASN A 155 18.79 -5.18 -24.50
C ASN A 155 18.92 -6.56 -25.15
N ALA A 156 20.16 -6.99 -25.45
CA ALA A 156 20.44 -8.35 -25.92
C ALA A 156 20.04 -9.43 -24.90
N LYS A 157 20.19 -9.14 -23.59
CA LYS A 157 19.75 -10.06 -22.52
C LYS A 157 18.23 -10.15 -22.40
N LEU A 158 17.52 -9.05 -22.65
CA LEU A 158 16.06 -9.03 -22.70
C LEU A 158 15.53 -9.83 -23.89
N ASP A 159 16.15 -9.67 -25.07
CA ASP A 159 15.81 -10.45 -26.27
C ASP A 159 16.02 -11.95 -26.07
N ASP A 160 17.14 -12.34 -25.44
CA ASP A 160 17.41 -13.74 -25.11
C ASP A 160 16.41 -14.28 -24.07
N PHE A 161 16.03 -13.47 -23.07
CA PHE A 161 15.01 -13.83 -22.10
C PHE A 161 13.63 -14.05 -22.76
N PHE A 162 13.20 -13.17 -23.66
CA PHE A 162 11.95 -13.33 -24.39
C PHE A 162 11.99 -14.47 -25.41
N LYS A 163 13.15 -14.78 -26.00
CA LYS A 163 13.32 -15.99 -26.81
C LYS A 163 13.22 -17.26 -25.97
N GLN A 164 13.73 -17.23 -24.74
CA GLN A 164 13.80 -18.40 -23.86
C GLN A 164 12.47 -18.69 -23.15
N PHE A 165 11.71 -17.66 -22.79
CA PHE A 165 10.49 -17.78 -21.97
C PHE A 165 9.23 -17.19 -22.60
N GLY A 166 9.34 -16.48 -23.73
CA GLY A 166 8.21 -15.97 -24.49
C GLY A 166 7.54 -17.09 -25.28
N SER A 167 6.61 -17.80 -24.63
CA SER A 167 5.71 -18.72 -25.32
C SER A 167 4.99 -18.00 -26.47
N LYS A 168 5.07 -18.57 -27.68
CA LYS A 168 4.19 -18.22 -28.80
C LYS A 168 2.74 -18.31 -28.33
N ALA A 169 2.01 -17.19 -28.37
CA ALA A 169 0.56 -17.23 -28.39
C ALA A 169 0.12 -17.95 -29.68
N VAL A 170 -0.47 -19.14 -29.52
CA VAL A 170 -1.36 -19.77 -30.51
C VAL A 170 -2.76 -19.68 -29.93
#